data_AF-A0A973US86-F1
#
_entry.id   AF-A0A973US86-F1
#
_cell.length_a   1.000
_cell.length_b   1.000
_cell.length_c   1.000
_cell.angle_alpha   90.00
_cell.angle_beta   90.00
_cell.angle_gamma   90.00
#
_symmetry.space_group_name_H-M   'P 1'
#
loop_
_entity.id
_entity.type
_entity.pdbx_description
1 polymer ?
#
loop_
_entity_poly.entity_id
_entity_poly.type
_entity_poly.pdbx_seq_one_letter_code
_entity_poly.pdbx_strand_id
1 'polypeptide(L)' 'MQFPAAMIIARQLTEEHVGSARLDAPQIPDPPARGPRFEGARRVAASAQRGLATRVEPRRDTCQPAL' A
#
# COMPACT_ATOMS: atom_id res chain seq x y z
N MET A 1 13.60 -1.31 -29.82
CA MET A 1 12.42 -0.47 -29.51
C MET A 1 12.81 0.48 -28.39
N GLN A 2 12.79 1.78 -28.64
CA GLN A 2 12.94 2.80 -27.60
C GLN A 2 11.63 2.81 -26.79
N PHE A 3 11.69 2.73 -25.47
CA PHE A 3 10.50 2.71 -24.60
C PHE A 3 10.25 4.12 -24.05
N PRO A 4 9.52 4.99 -24.77
CA PRO A 4 9.26 6.36 -24.33
C PRO A 4 8.58 6.42 -22.95
N ALA A 5 7.74 5.44 -22.62
CA ALA A 5 7.13 5.33 -21.29
C ALA A 5 8.16 5.14 -20.17
N ALA A 6 9.20 4.33 -20.39
CA ALA A 6 10.25 4.12 -19.39
C ALA A 6 11.05 5.40 -19.14
N MET A 7 11.30 6.20 -20.18
CA MET A 7 11.96 7.51 -20.06
C MET A 7 11.12 8.52 -19.29
N ILE A 8 9.79 8.55 -19.53
CA ILE A 8 8.87 9.42 -18.80
C ILE A 8 8.83 9.06 -17.32
N ILE A 9 8.73 7.77 -17.00
CA ILE A 9 8.73 7.26 -15.61
C ILE A 9 10.07 7.58 -14.93
N ALA A 10 11.19 7.30 -15.59
CA ALA A 10 12.52 7.57 -15.03
C ALA A 10 12.72 9.06 -14.74
N ARG A 11 12.29 9.94 -15.66
CA ARG A 11 12.34 11.39 -15.47
C ARG A 11 11.52 11.81 -14.25
N GLN A 12 10.28 11.35 -14.15
CA GLN A 12 9.39 11.71 -13.06
C GLN A 12 9.95 11.28 -11.69
N LEU A 13 10.45 10.05 -11.58
CA LEU A 13 11.09 9.55 -10.36
C LEU A 13 12.35 10.35 -9.98
N THR A 14 13.13 10.79 -10.98
CA THR A 14 14.33 11.59 -10.75
C THR A 14 13.97 12.99 -10.24
N GLU A 15 12.95 13.63 -10.82
CA GLU A 15 12.46 14.94 -10.39
C GLU A 15 11.92 14.89 -8.94
N GLU A 16 11.17 13.84 -8.59
CA GLU A 16 10.68 13.60 -7.22
C GLU A 16 11.83 13.36 -6.23
N HIS A 17 12.83 12.56 -6.60
CA HIS A 17 14.00 12.29 -5.76
C HIS A 17 14.82 13.57 -5.48
N VAL A 18 15.13 14.35 -6.52
CA VAL A 18 15.87 15.61 -6.34
C VAL A 18 15.04 16.62 -5.56
N GLY A 19 13.72 16.66 -5.76
CA GLY A 19 12.81 17.52 -5.01
C GLY A 19 12.80 17.22 -3.50
N SER A 20 12.73 15.94 -3.14
CA SER A 20 12.75 15.48 -1.74
C SER A 20 14.09 15.63 -1.03
N ALA A 21 15.20 15.72 -1.79
CA ALA A 21 16.55 15.89 -1.24
C ALA A 21 16.91 17.37 -0.93
N ARG A 22 16.02 18.33 -1.21
CA ARG A 22 16.27 19.75 -0.93
C ARG A 22 16.29 20.03 0.58
N LEU A 23 17.14 20.95 1.01
CA LEU A 23 17.22 21.36 2.43
C LEU A 23 15.89 21.91 2.95
N ASP A 24 15.13 22.59 2.08
CA ASP A 24 13.83 23.17 2.41
C ASP A 24 12.66 22.22 2.09
N ALA A 25 12.94 20.96 1.74
CA ALA A 25 11.88 20.00 1.47
C ALA A 25 11.09 19.72 2.75
N PRO A 26 9.75 19.61 2.68
CA PRO A 26 8.94 19.19 3.82
C PRO A 26 9.47 17.84 4.37
N GLN A 27 9.80 17.79 5.66
CA GLN A 27 10.23 16.54 6.31
C GLN A 27 9.15 15.46 6.28
N ILE A 28 7.89 15.88 6.16
CA ILE A 28 6.74 15.02 5.98
C ILE A 28 6.21 15.32 4.58
N PRO A 29 6.46 14.44 3.58
CA PRO A 29 5.84 14.61 2.28
C PRO A 29 4.32 14.55 2.43
N ASP A 30 3.62 15.42 1.71
CA ASP A 30 2.16 15.39 1.68
C ASP A 30 1.70 14.00 1.24
N PRO A 31 0.72 13.40 1.93
CA PRO A 31 0.21 12.10 1.55
C PRO A 31 -0.30 12.20 0.10
N PRO A 32 0.05 11.24 -0.78
CA PRO A 32 -0.40 11.27 -2.17
C PRO A 32 -1.92 11.41 -2.19
N ALA A 33 -2.42 12.26 -3.10
CA ALA A 33 -3.84 12.52 -3.24
C ALA A 33 -4.59 11.19 -3.33
N ARG A 34 -5.32 10.85 -2.26
CA ARG A 34 -6.07 9.60 -2.14
C ARG A 34 -7.26 9.66 -3.08
N GLY A 35 -7.05 9.31 -4.34
CA GLY A 35 -8.11 9.27 -5.33
C GLY A 35 -9.16 8.20 -4.97
N PRO A 36 -10.43 8.40 -5.36
CA PRO A 36 -11.54 7.48 -5.05
C PRO A 36 -11.30 6.05 -5.60
N ARG A 37 -10.42 5.91 -6.60
CA ARG A 37 -10.01 4.63 -7.18
C ARG A 37 -9.27 3.73 -6.18
N PHE A 38 -8.54 4.32 -5.22
CA PHE A 38 -7.74 3.57 -4.26
C PHE A 38 -8.54 3.12 -3.03
N GLU A 39 -9.62 3.80 -2.67
CA GLU A 39 -10.51 3.41 -1.57
C GLU A 39 -11.14 2.02 -1.80
N GLY A 40 -11.66 1.79 -3.02
CA GLY A 40 -12.23 0.50 -3.39
C GLY A 40 -11.19 -0.63 -3.32
N ALA A 41 -10.01 -0.42 -3.91
CA ALA A 41 -8.92 -1.40 -3.90
C ALA A 41 -8.43 -1.71 -2.47
N ARG A 42 -8.36 -0.70 -1.59
CA ARG A 42 -7.93 -0.87 -0.19
C ARG A 42 -8.95 -1.68 0.62
N ARG A 43 -10.25 -1.44 0.42
CA ARG A 43 -11.32 -2.21 1.07
C ARG A 43 -11.29 -3.67 0.63
N VAL A 44 -11.07 -3.92 -0.66
CA VAL A 44 -10.94 -5.29 -1.21
C VAL A 44 -9.69 -5.98 -0.67
N ALA A 45 -8.54 -5.29 -0.63
CA ALA A 45 -7.31 -5.84 -0.06
C ALA A 45 -7.49 -6.18 1.43
N ALA A 46 -8.09 -5.28 2.20
CA ALA A 46 -8.35 -5.49 3.62
C ALA A 46 -9.33 -6.64 3.88
N SER A 47 -10.38 -6.80 3.06
CA SER A 47 -11.33 -7.91 3.21
C SER A 47 -10.68 -9.25 2.82
N ALA A 48 -9.88 -9.27 1.76
CA ALA A 48 -9.12 -10.46 1.36
C ALA A 48 -8.15 -10.90 2.47
N GLN A 49 -7.41 -9.96 3.06
CA GLN A 49 -6.50 -10.24 4.18
C GLN A 49 -7.23 -10.78 5.41
N ARG A 50 -8.39 -10.22 5.77
CA ARG A 50 -9.22 -10.75 6.87
C ARG A 50 -9.73 -12.16 6.57
N GLY A 51 -10.22 -12.40 5.35
CA GLY A 51 -10.68 -13.72 4.94
C GLY A 51 -9.58 -14.78 4.99
N LEU A 52 -8.35 -14.42 4.62
CA LEU A 52 -7.19 -15.28 4.78
C LEU A 52 -6.84 -15.50 6.26
N ALA A 53 -6.84 -14.45 7.07
CA ALA A 53 -6.59 -14.58 8.51
C ALA A 53 -7.62 -15.52 9.18
N THR A 54 -8.91 -15.41 8.84
CA THR A 54 -9.95 -16.32 9.35
C THR A 54 -9.81 -17.76 8.85
N ARG A 55 -9.19 -17.97 7.69
CA ARG A 55 -8.92 -19.32 7.16
C ARG A 55 -7.66 -19.95 7.76
N VAL A 56 -6.71 -19.12 8.15
CA VAL A 56 -5.44 -19.54 8.77
C VAL A 56 -5.60 -19.66 10.29
N GLU A 57 -6.63 -19.06 10.88
CA GLU A 57 -6.94 -19.22 12.29
C GLU A 57 -7.08 -20.72 12.59
N PRO A 58 -6.18 -21.31 13.40
CA PRO A 58 -6.31 -22.69 13.81
C PRO A 58 -7.65 -22.80 14.53
N ARG A 59 -8.43 -23.84 14.21
CA ARG A 59 -9.62 -24.21 14.97
C ARG A 59 -9.23 -24.15 16.45
N ARG A 60 -9.75 -23.17 17.18
CA ARG A 60 -9.59 -23.13 18.63
C ARG A 60 -10.38 -24.31 19.12
N ASP A 61 -9.71 -25.45 19.31
CA ASP A 61 -10.24 -26.53 20.12
C ASP A 61 -10.41 -25.93 21.51
N THR A 62 -11.63 -25.46 21.76
CA THR A 62 -12.04 -25.05 23.09
C THR A 62 -12.01 -26.32 23.92
N CYS A 63 -10.92 -26.51 24.66
CA CYS A 63 -10.91 -27.33 25.87
C CYS A 63 -11.83 -26.62 26.89
N GLN A 64 -13.15 -26.63 26.66
CA GLN A 64 -14.08 -26.40 27.75
C GLN A 64 -14.03 -27.65 28.63
N PRO A 65 -13.66 -27.55 29.92
CA PRO A 65 -13.96 -28.62 30.84
C PRO A 65 -15.47 -28.74 30.93
N ALA A 66 -15.99 -29.93 30.68
CA ALA A 66 -17.37 -30.26 30.96
C ALA A 66 -17.61 -30.09 32.47
N LEU A 67 -18.35 -29.04 32.83
CA LEU A 67 -18.97 -28.88 34.14
C LEU A 67 -20.48 -28.81 33.93
#